data_AF-A0A485A482-F1
#
_entry.id   AF-A0A485A482-F1
#
_cell.length_a   1.000
_cell.length_b   1.000
_cell.length_c   1.000
_cell.angle_alpha   90.00
_cell.angle_beta   90.00
_cell.angle_gamma   90.00
#
_symmetry.space_group_name_H-M   'P 1'
#
loop_
_entity.id
_entity.type
_entity.pdbx_description
1 polymer ?
#
loop_
_entity_poly.entity_id
_entity_poly.type
_entity_poly.pdbx_seq_one_letter_code
_entity_poly.pdbx_strand_id
1 'polypeptide(L)' 'MAVNGFHGRYDGRVIVSGEWLLKHQGQLIKRPFNIELKQQQDGYDAMVKTLAQAWSQEATAIASELNRLP' A
#
# COMPACT_ATOMS: atom_id res chain seq x y z
N MET A 1 7.36 7.89 -5.17
CA MET A 1 6.67 7.33 -3.98
C MET A 1 7.68 7.16 -2.87
N ALA A 2 7.22 7.12 -1.63
CA ALA A 2 7.99 6.73 -0.45
C ALA A 2 7.19 5.67 0.33
N VAL A 3 7.88 4.65 0.83
CA VAL A 3 7.30 3.59 1.68
C VAL A 3 7.87 3.77 3.08
N ASN A 4 6.99 3.95 4.06
CA ASN A 4 7.34 4.21 5.45
C ASN A 4 7.06 2.99 6.35
N GLY A 5 6.16 2.09 5.92
CA GLY A 5 5.86 0.84 6.61
C GLY A 5 5.74 -0.29 5.60
N PHE A 6 6.48 -1.36 5.82
CA PHE A 6 6.37 -2.61 5.05
C PHE A 6 6.82 -3.78 5.92
N HIS A 7 6.01 -4.14 6.91
CA HIS A 7 6.40 -5.12 7.93
C HIS A 7 5.20 -5.80 8.57
N GLY A 8 5.47 -6.94 9.23
CA GLY A 8 4.53 -7.56 10.15
C GLY A 8 4.47 -6.84 11.50
N ARG A 9 3.39 -7.08 12.25
CA ARG A 9 3.18 -6.63 13.63
C ARG A 9 2.90 -7.86 14.49
N TYR A 10 3.26 -7.76 15.77
CA TYR A 10 3.22 -8.88 16.72
C TYR A 10 1.83 -9.49 16.93
N ASP A 11 0.75 -8.76 16.60
CA ASP A 11 -0.64 -9.21 16.68
C ASP A 11 -1.13 -9.94 15.42
N GLY A 12 -0.20 -10.41 14.56
CA GLY A 12 -0.53 -11.14 13.34
C GLY A 12 -1.08 -10.26 12.22
N ARG A 13 -0.68 -8.99 12.18
CA ARG A 13 -1.06 -8.05 11.11
C ARG A 13 0.12 -7.65 10.26
N VAL A 14 -0.15 -7.17 9.06
CA VAL A 14 0.83 -6.53 8.19
C VAL A 14 0.46 -5.09 7.96
N ILE A 15 1.48 -4.24 7.92
CA ILE A 15 1.37 -2.80 7.67
C ILE A 15 2.12 -2.48 6.39
N VAL A 16 1.40 -1.84 5.47
CA VAL A 16 1.95 -1.26 4.23
C VAL A 16 1.52 0.19 4.16
N SER A 17 2.45 1.11 4.38
CA SER A 17 2.16 2.54 4.49
C SER A 17 3.22 3.40 3.84
N GLY A 18 2.83 4.61 3.45
CA GLY A 18 3.71 5.53 2.75
C GLY A 18 2.93 6.64 2.07
N GLU A 19 3.53 7.21 1.04
CA GLU A 19 2.90 8.25 0.24
C GLU A 19 3.42 8.25 -1.20
N TRP A 20 2.56 8.68 -2.12
CA TRP A 20 2.96 8.91 -3.50
C TRP A 20 2.63 10.34 -3.92
N LEU A 21 3.43 10.82 -4.88
CA LEU A 21 3.27 12.12 -5.51
C LEU A 21 3.05 11.90 -7.00
N LEU A 22 2.05 12.59 -7.54
CA LEU A 22 1.71 12.59 -8.95
C LEU A 22 1.67 14.03 -9.44
N LYS A 23 2.37 14.28 -10.54
CA LYS A 23 2.33 15.58 -11.23
C LYS A 23 1.48 15.44 -12.48
N HIS A 24 0.37 16.17 -12.55
CA HIS A 24 -0.54 16.19 -13.71
C HIS A 24 -0.93 17.63 -14.03
N GLN A 25 -0.75 18.07 -15.27
CA GLN A 25 -1.13 19.42 -15.75
C GLN A 25 -0.68 20.58 -14.83
N GLY A 26 0.50 20.47 -14.24
CA GLY A 26 1.04 21.48 -13.31
C GLY A 26 0.51 21.39 -11.87
N GLN A 27 -0.49 20.54 -11.60
CA GLN A 27 -0.92 20.19 -10.25
C GLN A 27 -0.05 19.06 -9.69
N LEU A 28 0.25 19.16 -8.39
CA LEU A 28 0.95 18.13 -7.64
C LEU A 28 -0.03 17.50 -6.65
N ILE A 29 -0.39 16.25 -6.88
CA ILE A 29 -1.26 15.46 -6.01
C ILE A 29 -0.37 14.62 -5.11
N LYS A 30 -0.45 14.86 -3.80
CA LYS A 30 0.21 14.05 -2.78
C LYS A 30 -0.85 13.22 -2.05
N ARG A 31 -0.67 11.90 -2.01
CA ARG A 31 -1.61 10.99 -1.36
C ARG A 31 -0.87 10.03 -0.43
N PRO A 32 -1.18 10.05 0.88
CA PRO A 32 -0.72 9.01 1.79
C PRO A 32 -1.55 7.74 1.60
N PHE A 33 -0.96 6.60 1.93
CA PHE A 33 -1.65 5.32 2.06
C PHE A 33 -1.23 4.62 3.36
N ASN A 34 -2.17 3.87 3.92
CA ASN A 34 -1.94 3.03 5.10
C ASN A 34 -2.90 1.84 5.03
N ILE A 35 -2.37 0.69 4.64
CA ILE A 35 -3.11 -0.56 4.51
C ILE A 35 -2.68 -1.48 5.65
N GLU A 36 -3.66 -1.90 6.46
CA GLU A 36 -3.49 -2.90 7.49
C GLU A 36 -4.30 -4.14 7.13
N LEU A 37 -3.63 -5.29 6.97
CA LEU A 37 -4.29 -6.57 6.73
C LEU A 37 -3.96 -7.56 7.85
N LYS A 38 -4.93 -8.40 8.20
CA LYS A 38 -4.71 -9.52 9.12
C LYS A 38 -4.11 -10.70 8.35
N GLN A 39 -3.07 -11.31 8.90
CA GLN A 39 -2.53 -12.57 8.40
C GLN A 39 -3.57 -13.67 8.63
N GLN A 40 -3.88 -14.44 7.60
CA GLN A 40 -4.84 -15.54 7.71
C GLN A 40 -4.23 -16.80 8.31
N GLN A 41 -2.91 -16.93 8.26
CA GLN A 41 -2.14 -18.07 8.72
C GLN A 41 -0.87 -17.55 9.40
N ASP A 42 -0.35 -18.33 10.34
CA ASP A 42 0.92 -18.03 10.99
C ASP A 42 2.10 -18.28 10.04
N GLY A 43 3.24 -17.66 10.39
CA GLY A 43 4.52 -17.89 9.72
C GLY A 43 4.92 -16.81 8.73
N TYR A 44 6.22 -16.81 8.41
CA TYR A 44 6.84 -15.81 7.56
C TYR A 44 6.28 -15.80 6.14
N ASP A 45 6.04 -16.97 5.55
CA ASP A 45 5.49 -17.09 4.20
C ASP A 45 4.09 -16.45 4.10
N ALA A 46 3.24 -16.69 5.10
CA ALA A 46 1.91 -16.08 5.17
C ALA A 46 1.99 -14.56 5.35
N MET A 47 2.95 -14.08 6.15
CA MET A 47 3.25 -12.65 6.30
C MET A 47 3.64 -12.01 4.97
N VAL A 48 4.61 -12.59 4.24
CA VAL A 48 5.09 -12.05 2.96
C VAL A 48 3.97 -12.03 1.92
N LYS A 49 3.15 -13.09 1.85
CA LYS A 49 1.97 -13.13 0.96
C LYS A 49 0.98 -12.02 1.30
N THR A 50 0.73 -11.78 2.59
CA THR A 50 -0.22 -10.74 3.02
C THR A 50 0.34 -9.33 2.75
N LEU A 51 1.65 -9.11 2.91
CA LEU A 51 2.33 -7.86 2.50
C LEU A 51 2.19 -7.62 1.00
N ALA A 52 2.42 -8.65 0.17
CA ALA A 52 2.24 -8.55 -1.28
C ALA A 52 0.79 -8.23 -1.65
N GLN A 53 -0.19 -8.82 -0.95
CA GLN A 53 -1.61 -8.50 -1.15
C GLN A 53 -1.91 -7.03 -0.82
N ALA A 54 -1.44 -6.53 0.33
CA ALA A 54 -1.62 -5.12 0.70
C ALA A 54 -0.98 -4.18 -0.34
N TRP A 55 0.23 -4.50 -0.82
CA TRP A 55 0.89 -3.72 -1.86
C TRP A 55 0.13 -3.71 -3.18
N SER A 56 -0.41 -4.86 -3.60
CA SER A 56 -1.23 -4.95 -4.82
C SER A 56 -2.52 -4.13 -4.72
N GLN A 57 -3.12 -4.02 -3.53
CA GLN A 57 -4.28 -3.16 -3.31
C GLN A 57 -3.93 -1.69 -3.51
N GLU A 58 -2.80 -1.23 -2.95
CA GLU A 58 -2.35 0.16 -3.16
C GLU A 58 -2.03 0.44 -4.63
N ALA A 59 -1.32 -0.46 -5.31
CA ALA A 59 -1.02 -0.31 -6.73
C ALA A 59 -2.30 -0.18 -7.58
N THR A 60 -3.35 -0.95 -7.24
CA THR A 60 -4.66 -0.88 -7.90
C THR A 60 -5.38 0.44 -7.59
N ALA A 61 -5.26 0.95 -6.36
CA ALA A 61 -5.80 2.25 -5.97
C ALA A 61 -5.13 3.39 -6.75
N ILE A 62 -3.80 3.38 -6.86
CA ILE A 62 -3.03 4.35 -7.66
C ILE A 62 -3.49 4.32 -9.12
N ALA A 63 -3.54 3.13 -9.74
CA ALA A 63 -3.97 2.98 -11.12
C ALA A 63 -5.40 3.51 -11.34
N SER A 64 -6.30 3.26 -10.38
CA SER A 64 -7.67 3.78 -10.43
C SER A 64 -7.71 5.31 -10.37
N GLU A 65 -6.87 5.93 -9.54
CA GLU A 65 -6.79 7.40 -9.49
C GLU A 65 -6.19 7.98 -10.77
N LEU A 66 -5.18 7.35 -11.34
CA LEU A 66 -4.61 7.77 -12.62
C LEU A 66 -5.64 7.72 -13.75
N ASN A 67 -6.48 6.69 -13.80
CA ASN A 67 -7.54 6.54 -14.80
C ASN A 67 -8.69 7.55 -14.64
N ARG A 68 -8.83 8.20 -13.49
CA ARG A 68 -9.86 9.23 -13.25
C ARG A 68 -9.39 10.64 -13.62
N LEU A 69 -8.10 10.83 -13.86
CA LEU A 69 -7.58 12.13 -14.24
C LEU A 69 -7.88 12.40 -15.73
N PRO A 70 -8.44 13.57 -16.05
CA PRO A 70 -8.77 13.96 -17.42
C PRO A 70 -7.53 14.26 -18.27
#